data_AF-A0A485A848-F1
#
_entry.id   AF-A0A485A848-F1
#
_cell.length_a   1.000
_cell.length_b   1.000
_cell.length_c   1.000
_cell.angle_alpha   90.00
_cell.angle_beta   90.00
_cell.angle_gamma   90.00
#
_symmetry.space_group_name_H-M   'P 1'
#
loop_
_entity.id
_entity.type
_entity.pdbx_description
1 polymer ?
#
loop_
_entity_poly.entity_id
_entity_poly.type
_entity_poly.pdbx_seq_one_letter_code
_entity_poly.pdbx_strand_id
1 'polypeptide(L)'
;MVSRTMGVSRAQLSLRINRSADWQDRRCNRRNEEADAEILSAILNIISDMPSYGYRRVWGILRKQRRTEGQPPVNAKRLYRIMSEHNLLLLHHKPERPKREHKGKIAVAESDMRWCSDGFEFGCDNGEKLRVTFALGLLRP
;
A
#
# COMPACT_ATOMS: atom_id res chain seq x y z
N MET A 1 -20.15 -9.18 -44.33
CA MET A 1 -21.31 -8.67 -43.55
C MET A 1 -21.19 -8.97 -42.05
N VAL A 2 -20.56 -10.08 -41.63
CA VAL A 2 -20.42 -10.50 -40.22
C VAL A 2 -19.56 -9.58 -39.32
N SER A 3 -18.47 -9.00 -39.82
CA SER A 3 -17.57 -8.17 -39.00
C SER A 3 -18.23 -6.85 -38.54
N ARG A 4 -19.10 -6.27 -39.38
CA ARG A 4 -19.81 -5.02 -39.08
C ARG A 4 -20.92 -5.22 -38.05
N THR A 5 -21.63 -6.34 -38.10
CA THR A 5 -22.65 -6.70 -37.09
C THR A 5 -22.05 -7.00 -35.72
N MET A 6 -20.85 -7.59 -35.68
CA MET A 6 -20.13 -7.89 -34.43
C MET A 6 -19.32 -6.70 -33.87
N GLY A 7 -19.28 -5.55 -34.57
CA GLY A 7 -18.52 -4.37 -34.14
C GLY A 7 -17.00 -4.58 -34.07
N VAL A 8 -16.44 -5.56 -34.80
CA VAL A 8 -15.00 -5.90 -34.75
C VAL A 8 -14.34 -5.76 -36.12
N SER A 9 -13.04 -5.49 -36.13
CA SER A 9 -12.27 -5.44 -37.37
C SER A 9 -12.23 -6.81 -38.07
N ARG A 10 -12.10 -6.83 -39.40
CA ARG A 10 -12.03 -8.08 -40.19
C ARG A 10 -10.83 -8.96 -39.78
N ALA A 11 -9.69 -8.33 -39.47
CA ALA A 11 -8.51 -9.04 -38.98
C ALA A 11 -8.76 -9.71 -37.62
N GLN A 12 -9.44 -9.02 -36.71
CA GLN A 12 -9.78 -9.54 -35.38
C GLN A 12 -10.86 -10.63 -35.43
N LEU A 13 -11.79 -10.55 -36.40
CA LEU A 13 -12.75 -11.62 -36.70
C LEU A 13 -12.02 -12.87 -37.23
N SER A 14 -11.08 -12.71 -38.16
CA SER A 14 -10.26 -13.81 -38.67
C SER A 14 -9.45 -14.49 -37.57
N LEU A 15 -8.81 -13.70 -36.71
CA LEU A 15 -8.11 -14.21 -35.52
C LEU A 15 -9.04 -14.93 -34.55
N ARG A 16 -10.30 -14.51 -34.42
CA ARG A 16 -11.27 -15.18 -33.55
C ARG A 16 -11.75 -16.52 -34.11
N ILE A 17 -11.95 -16.60 -35.42
CA ILE A 17 -12.40 -17.82 -36.12
C ILE A 17 -11.29 -18.88 -36.14
N ASN A 18 -10.04 -18.46 -36.29
CA ASN A 18 -8.89 -19.38 -36.33
C ASN A 18 -8.34 -19.76 -34.94
N ARG A 19 -9.04 -19.44 -33.86
CA ARG A 19 -8.64 -19.87 -32.51
C ARG A 19 -8.98 -21.34 -32.32
N SER A 20 -8.09 -22.06 -31.64
CA SER A 20 -8.39 -23.39 -31.11
C SER A 20 -9.59 -23.32 -30.15
N ALA A 21 -10.35 -24.40 -30.02
CA ALA A 21 -11.42 -24.53 -29.03
C ALA A 21 -10.90 -24.33 -27.59
N ASP A 22 -9.63 -24.70 -27.34
CA ASP A 22 -8.94 -24.52 -26.05
C ASP A 22 -8.31 -23.14 -25.90
N TRP A 23 -8.52 -22.23 -26.85
CA TRP A 23 -7.93 -20.90 -26.77
C TRP A 23 -8.56 -20.12 -25.61
N GLN A 24 -7.73 -19.83 -24.60
CA GLN A 24 -8.11 -18.95 -23.51
C GLN A 24 -7.34 -17.62 -23.62
N ASP A 25 -8.05 -16.51 -23.37
CA ASP A 25 -7.38 -15.21 -23.29
C ASP A 25 -6.48 -15.18 -22.05
N ARG A 26 -5.16 -15.20 -22.30
CA ARG A 26 -4.12 -15.14 -21.26
C ARG A 26 -4.17 -13.85 -20.41
N ARG A 27 -4.92 -12.83 -20.82
CA ARG A 27 -5.18 -11.63 -20.01
C ARG A 27 -6.24 -11.87 -18.93
N CYS A 28 -7.16 -12.79 -19.17
CA CYS A 28 -8.25 -13.11 -18.24
C CYS A 28 -7.85 -14.21 -17.25
N ASN A 29 -7.01 -15.17 -17.65
CA ASN A 29 -6.68 -16.32 -16.82
C ASN A 29 -5.20 -16.36 -16.40
N ARG A 30 -4.88 -15.61 -15.35
CA ARG A 30 -3.57 -15.64 -14.66
C ARG A 30 -3.68 -16.10 -13.20
N ARG A 31 -4.89 -16.47 -12.76
CA ARG A 31 -5.15 -16.92 -11.40
C ARG A 31 -5.01 -18.43 -11.37
N ASN A 32 -4.20 -18.92 -10.45
CA ASN A 32 -4.02 -20.34 -10.23
C ASN A 32 -4.54 -20.59 -8.81
N GLU A 33 -5.81 -20.98 -8.71
CA GLU A 33 -6.54 -21.07 -7.43
C GLU A 33 -5.90 -22.11 -6.52
N GLU A 34 -5.42 -23.22 -7.08
CA GLU A 34 -4.68 -24.26 -6.36
C GLU A 34 -3.40 -23.68 -5.70
N ALA A 35 -2.62 -22.92 -6.47
CA ALA A 35 -1.41 -22.29 -5.95
C ALA A 35 -1.71 -21.14 -4.97
N ASP A 36 -2.88 -20.51 -5.04
CA ASP A 36 -3.33 -19.52 -4.06
C ASP A 36 -3.78 -20.22 -2.76
N ALA A 37 -4.39 -21.41 -2.84
CA ALA A 37 -4.78 -22.23 -1.69
C ALA A 37 -3.56 -22.76 -0.90
N GLU A 38 -2.49 -23.16 -1.59
CA GLU A 38 -1.22 -23.51 -0.93
C GLU A 38 -0.60 -22.33 -0.16
N ILE A 39 -0.68 -21.12 -0.73
CA ILE A 39 -0.19 -19.92 -0.06
C ILE A 39 -1.09 -19.59 1.14
N LEU A 40 -2.40 -19.78 1.01
CA LEU A 40 -3.36 -19.55 2.09
C LEU A 40 -3.08 -20.47 3.28
N SER A 41 -2.83 -21.77 3.06
CA SER A 41 -2.52 -22.70 4.15
C SER A 41 -1.23 -22.30 4.88
N ALA A 42 -0.18 -21.91 4.15
CA ALA A 42 1.04 -21.39 4.74
C ALA A 42 0.81 -20.08 5.54
N ILE A 43 -0.05 -19.19 5.05
CA ILE A 43 -0.44 -17.97 5.77
C ILE A 43 -1.17 -18.31 7.06
N LEU A 44 -2.13 -19.24 7.03
CA LEU A 44 -2.91 -19.64 8.21
C LEU A 44 -2.01 -20.24 9.30
N ASN A 45 -1.02 -21.05 8.93
CA ASN A 45 -0.01 -21.56 9.86
C ASN A 45 0.85 -20.45 10.50
N ILE A 46 1.15 -19.37 9.77
CA ILE A 46 1.89 -18.23 10.34
C ILE A 46 0.99 -17.41 11.28
N ILE A 47 -0.30 -17.25 10.93
CA ILE A 47 -1.27 -16.49 11.72
C ILE A 47 -1.63 -17.22 13.02
N SER A 48 -1.70 -18.56 13.01
CA SER A 48 -1.97 -19.33 14.24
C SER A 48 -0.93 -19.06 15.33
N ASP A 49 0.33 -18.89 14.94
CA ASP A 49 1.41 -18.59 15.88
C ASP A 49 1.41 -17.11 16.30
N MET A 50 1.01 -16.20 15.41
CA MET A 50 1.05 -14.75 15.64
C MET A 50 -0.16 -14.01 15.02
N PRO A 51 -1.30 -13.94 15.74
CA PRO A 51 -2.54 -13.35 15.22
C PRO A 51 -2.48 -11.83 15.02
N SER A 52 -1.55 -11.14 15.69
CA SER A 52 -1.39 -9.68 15.59
C SER A 52 -0.62 -9.21 14.35
N TYR A 53 -0.20 -10.13 13.46
CA TYR A 53 0.67 -9.79 12.35
C TYR A 53 -0.10 -9.34 11.12
N GLY A 54 0.18 -8.10 10.68
CA GLY A 54 -0.30 -7.61 9.40
C GLY A 54 0.39 -8.29 8.21
N TYR A 55 -0.25 -8.23 7.04
CA TYR A 55 0.17 -8.90 5.81
C TYR A 55 1.65 -8.70 5.44
N ARG A 56 2.22 -7.53 5.77
CA ARG A 56 3.61 -7.18 5.44
C ARG A 56 4.62 -7.95 6.29
N ARG A 57 4.28 -8.28 7.55
CA ARG A 57 5.09 -9.16 8.40
C ARG A 57 4.95 -10.62 7.97
N VAL A 58 3.71 -11.07 7.71
CA VAL A 58 3.44 -12.41 7.18
C VAL A 58 4.21 -12.65 5.88
N TRP A 59 4.22 -11.68 4.97
CA TRP A 59 5.00 -11.73 3.73
C TRP A 59 6.51 -11.89 3.98
N GLY A 60 7.07 -11.19 4.97
CA GLY A 60 8.48 -11.31 5.33
C GLY A 60 8.84 -12.71 5.82
N ILE A 61 7.99 -13.30 6.66
CA ILE A 61 8.18 -14.66 7.18
C ILE A 61 8.07 -15.69 6.05
N LEU A 62 7.00 -15.61 5.25
CA LEU A 62 6.78 -16.52 4.13
C LEU A 62 7.92 -16.43 3.11
N ARG A 63 8.44 -15.23 2.85
CA ARG A 63 9.58 -15.02 1.97
C ARG A 63 10.86 -15.65 2.53
N LYS A 64 11.07 -15.59 3.85
CA LYS A 64 12.23 -16.23 4.51
C LYS A 64 12.13 -17.75 4.42
N GLN A 65 10.97 -18.33 4.77
CA GLN A 65 10.71 -19.77 4.68
C GLN A 65 10.95 -20.30 3.26
N ARG A 66 10.32 -19.69 2.25
CA ARG A 66 10.50 -20.08 0.85
C ARG A 66 11.94 -19.96 0.37
N ARG A 67 12.70 -18.98 0.87
CA ARG A 67 14.12 -18.83 0.52
C ARG A 67 14.97 -19.96 1.11
N THR A 68 14.64 -20.44 2.31
CA THR A 68 15.27 -21.62 2.91
C THR A 68 14.93 -22.91 2.16
N GLU A 69 13.69 -23.03 1.67
CA GLU A 69 13.21 -24.18 0.89
C GLU A 69 13.61 -24.12 -0.60
N GLY A 70 14.31 -23.07 -1.04
CA GLY A 70 14.69 -22.89 -2.45
C GLY A 70 13.53 -22.56 -3.40
N GLN A 71 12.36 -22.22 -2.86
CA GLN A 71 11.17 -21.87 -3.64
C GLN A 71 11.18 -20.42 -4.14
N PRO A 72 10.46 -20.12 -5.24
CA PRO A 72 10.34 -18.76 -5.73
C PRO A 72 9.61 -17.84 -4.72
N PRO A 73 10.05 -16.58 -4.58
CA PRO A 73 9.42 -15.64 -3.65
C PRO A 73 8.01 -15.26 -4.12
N VAL A 74 7.08 -15.21 -3.18
CA VAL A 74 5.70 -14.75 -3.44
C VAL A 74 5.67 -13.22 -3.50
N ASN A 75 4.95 -12.66 -4.47
CA ASN A 75 4.75 -11.21 -4.57
C ASN A 75 3.85 -10.72 -3.42
N ALA A 76 4.26 -9.65 -2.73
CA ALA A 76 3.49 -9.03 -1.65
C ALA A 76 2.07 -8.64 -2.06
N LYS A 77 1.86 -8.23 -3.33
CA LYS A 77 0.53 -7.90 -3.86
C LYS A 77 -0.38 -9.13 -3.93
N ARG A 78 0.18 -10.29 -4.30
CA ARG A 78 -0.56 -11.57 -4.36
C ARG A 78 -0.97 -11.98 -2.96
N LEU A 79 -0.07 -11.89 -1.99
CA LEU A 79 -0.35 -12.19 -0.58
C LEU A 79 -1.39 -11.25 0.02
N TYR A 80 -1.31 -9.95 -0.25
CA TYR A 80 -2.31 -8.98 0.16
C TYR A 80 -3.70 -9.33 -0.38
N ARG A 81 -3.79 -9.69 -1.67
CA ARG A 81 -5.07 -10.10 -2.30
C ARG A 81 -5.67 -11.30 -1.59
N ILE A 82 -4.88 -12.38 -1.43
CA ILE A 82 -5.34 -13.61 -0.77
C ILE A 82 -5.81 -13.30 0.66
N MET A 83 -5.02 -12.56 1.45
CA MET A 83 -5.43 -12.19 2.80
C MET A 83 -6.68 -11.30 2.83
N SER A 84 -6.86 -10.42 1.85
CA SER A 84 -8.05 -9.57 1.72
C SER A 84 -9.30 -10.39 1.38
N GLU A 85 -9.20 -11.34 0.45
CA GLU A 85 -10.31 -12.20 0.03
C GLU A 85 -10.77 -13.13 1.18
N HIS A 86 -9.84 -13.56 2.04
CA HIS A 86 -10.12 -14.40 3.20
C HIS A 86 -10.35 -13.63 4.52
N ASN A 87 -10.48 -12.29 4.48
CA ASN A 87 -10.69 -11.44 5.66
C ASN A 87 -9.61 -11.60 6.76
N LEU A 88 -8.37 -11.90 6.38
CA LEU A 88 -7.23 -12.10 7.28
C LEU A 88 -6.42 -10.81 7.51
N LEU A 89 -6.85 -9.68 6.95
CA LEU A 89 -6.16 -8.41 7.13
C LEU A 89 -6.44 -7.82 8.52
N LEU A 90 -5.37 -7.36 9.18
CA LEU A 90 -5.50 -6.66 10.45
C LEU A 90 -6.30 -5.37 10.26
N LEU A 91 -7.41 -5.23 10.98
CA LEU A 91 -8.18 -3.99 11.03
C LEU A 91 -7.33 -2.91 11.70
N HIS A 92 -7.03 -1.86 10.94
CA HIS A 92 -6.35 -0.70 11.48
C HIS A 92 -7.35 0.13 12.30
N HIS A 93 -7.46 -0.16 13.60
CA HIS A 93 -8.16 0.74 14.51
C HIS A 93 -7.25 1.95 14.79
N LYS A 94 -7.31 2.97 13.93
CA LYS A 94 -6.74 4.29 14.26
C LYS A 94 -7.82 5.10 14.96
N PRO A 95 -7.73 5.34 16.28
CA PRO A 95 -8.61 6.31 16.91
C PRO A 95 -8.34 7.67 16.27
N GLU A 96 -9.40 8.33 15.81
CA GLU A 96 -9.32 9.67 15.28
C GLU A 96 -8.83 10.58 16.41
N ARG A 97 -7.61 11.11 16.27
CA ARG A 97 -7.05 12.02 17.27
C ARG A 97 -7.87 13.31 17.20
N PRO A 98 -8.47 13.77 18.32
CA PRO A 98 -9.21 15.03 18.32
C PRO A 98 -8.27 16.16 17.89
N LYS A 99 -8.59 16.80 16.76
CA LYS A 99 -7.88 18.01 16.34
C LYS A 99 -8.26 19.11 17.32
N ARG A 100 -7.30 19.58 18.13
CA ARG A 100 -7.51 20.77 18.96
C ARG A 100 -7.73 21.96 18.03
N GLU A 101 -8.93 22.51 18.03
CA GLU A 101 -9.21 23.80 17.40
C GLU A 101 -8.40 24.89 18.14
N HIS A 102 -7.59 25.64 17.41
CA HIS A 102 -6.83 26.75 18.00
C HIS A 102 -7.77 27.95 18.20
N LYS A 103 -8.22 28.17 19.44
CA LYS A 103 -9.09 29.31 19.81
C LYS A 103 -8.34 30.59 20.22
N GLY A 104 -7.01 30.59 20.14
CA GLY A 104 -6.19 31.76 20.50
C GLY A 104 -6.20 32.82 19.40
N LYS A 105 -6.56 34.07 19.73
CA LYS A 105 -6.22 35.22 18.89
C LYS A 105 -4.75 35.56 19.12
N ILE A 106 -3.90 35.41 18.11
CA ILE A 106 -2.45 35.67 18.16
C ILE A 106 -2.11 37.04 17.54
N ALA A 107 -3.02 38.02 17.64
CA ALA A 107 -2.77 39.39 17.18
C ALA A 107 -2.42 40.28 18.38
N VAL A 108 -1.42 41.15 18.23
CA VAL A 108 -0.98 42.08 19.26
C VAL A 108 -1.17 43.52 18.78
N ALA A 109 -1.42 44.45 19.72
CA ALA A 109 -1.73 45.83 19.41
C ALA A 109 -0.53 46.62 18.88
N GLU A 110 0.71 46.23 19.20
CA GLU A 110 1.95 46.88 18.75
C GLU A 110 2.98 45.82 18.35
N SER A 111 3.90 46.19 17.44
CA SER A 111 5.06 45.35 17.07
C SER A 111 5.94 45.09 18.30
N ASP A 112 6.65 43.97 18.31
CA ASP A 112 7.66 43.62 19.32
C ASP A 112 7.14 43.43 20.76
N MET A 113 5.82 43.36 20.94
CA MET A 113 5.21 43.01 22.23
C MET A 113 5.17 41.49 22.49
N ARG A 114 5.31 40.68 21.45
CA ARG A 114 5.26 39.21 21.56
C ARG A 114 6.11 38.55 20.49
N TRP A 115 6.98 37.64 20.94
CA TRP A 115 7.82 36.82 20.07
C TRP A 115 7.37 35.36 20.09
N CYS A 116 7.40 34.72 18.92
CA CYS A 116 7.23 33.28 18.75
C CYS A 116 8.60 32.67 18.45
N SER A 117 9.12 31.87 19.38
CA SER A 117 10.29 31.03 19.12
C SER A 117 9.86 29.70 18.55
N ASP A 118 10.47 29.28 17.45
CA ASP A 118 10.29 27.94 16.89
C ASP A 118 11.64 27.36 16.48
N GLY A 119 11.71 26.05 16.36
CA GLY A 119 12.91 25.36 15.97
C GLY A 119 12.62 24.07 15.23
N PHE A 120 13.42 23.78 14.22
CA PHE A 120 13.35 22.54 13.47
C PHE A 120 14.72 21.88 13.36
N GLU A 121 14.69 20.56 13.27
CA GLU A 121 15.87 19.74 13.01
C GLU A 121 15.79 19.18 11.60
N PHE A 122 16.87 19.27 10.84
CA PHE A 122 17.01 18.50 9.60
C PHE A 122 18.32 17.74 9.58
N GLY A 123 18.28 16.57 8.94
CA GLY A 123 19.47 15.75 8.73
C GLY A 123 20.26 16.29 7.55
N CYS A 124 21.55 16.52 7.77
CA CYS A 124 22.51 16.81 6.71
C CYS A 124 22.95 15.49 6.03
N ASP A 125 23.39 15.57 4.79
CA ASP A 125 23.81 14.39 4.00
C ASP A 125 25.02 13.65 4.60
N ASN A 126 25.77 14.32 5.48
CA ASN A 126 26.87 13.75 6.26
C ASN A 126 26.41 12.95 7.50
N GLY A 127 25.10 12.83 7.75
CA GLY A 127 24.53 12.13 8.90
C GLY A 127 24.45 12.96 10.17
N GLU A 128 24.94 14.20 10.17
CA GLU A 128 24.82 15.14 11.28
C GLU A 128 23.42 15.77 11.31
N LYS A 129 22.96 16.15 12.50
CA LYS A 129 21.67 16.83 12.68
C LYS A 129 21.92 18.30 12.96
N LEU A 130 21.42 19.15 12.07
CA LEU A 130 21.44 20.59 12.28
C LEU A 130 20.14 21.03 12.95
N ARG A 131 20.28 21.80 14.03
CA ARG A 131 19.16 22.36 14.80
C ARG A 131 19.13 23.86 14.56
N VAL A 132 18.05 24.35 13.98
CA VAL A 132 17.82 25.79 13.82
C VAL A 132 16.78 26.21 14.84
N THR A 133 17.06 27.27 15.60
CA THR A 133 16.07 27.95 16.43
C THR A 133 15.99 29.40 15.98
N PHE A 134 14.78 29.90 15.77
CA PHE A 134 14.54 31.29 15.36
C PHE A 134 13.41 31.89 16.18
N ALA A 135 13.40 33.22 16.28
CA ALA A 135 12.34 33.99 16.93
C ALA A 135 11.73 34.96 15.93
N LEU A 136 10.40 34.98 15.85
CA LEU A 136 9.64 35.92 15.01
C LEU A 136 8.87 36.89 15.90
N GLY A 137 8.95 38.18 15.61
CA GLY A 137 8.05 39.19 16.19
C GLY A 137 6.68 39.09 15.55
N LEU A 138 5.63 39.08 16.36
CA LEU A 138 4.26 39.17 15.85
C LEU A 138 3.98 40.60 15.40
N LEU A 139 3.70 40.76 14.11
CA LEU A 139 3.29 42.03 13.52
C LEU A 139 1.79 42.26 13.71
N ARG A 140 1.35 43.52 13.57
CA ARG A 140 -0.08 43.84 13.49
C ARG A 140 -0.72 43.11 12.29
N PRO A 141 -1.99 42.68 12.42
CA PRO A 141 -2.76 42.15 11.30
C PRO A 141 -3.03 43.21 10.21
#